data_AF-A0A353X681-F1
#
_entry.id   AF-A0A353X681-F1
#
_cell.length_a   1.000
_cell.length_b   1.000
_cell.length_c   1.000
_cell.angle_alpha   90.00
_cell.angle_beta   90.00
_cell.angle_gamma   90.00
#
_symmetry.space_group_name_H-M   'P 1'
#
loop_
_entity.id
_entity.type
_entity.pdbx_description
1 polymer ?
#
loop_
_entity_poly.entity_id
_entity_poly.type
_entity_poly.pdbx_seq_one_letter_code
_entity_poly.pdbx_strand_id
1 'polypeptide(L)'
;MRRQGSSWTPRASVRGCVRPSHKRAAVDNADTDDVALSAQDSPGVVVHRRSVSVCVTGPWPQAQEFALYEESCPGAGNRILAYMEAEQAARHKLQDMDMRGALRSEMWGLAAAYSLMLCLVGAAFVLALYGQEVIAGVFLGAGVLGAVYKFIDGRPPTETAPKEIQG
;
A
#
# COMPACT_ATOMS: atom_id res chain seq x y z
N MET A 1 -21.45 28.50 28.15
CA MET A 1 -20.14 28.30 28.80
C MET A 1 -19.54 27.01 28.22
N ARG A 2 -18.48 27.09 27.38
CA ARG A 2 -17.05 26.76 27.69
C ARG A 2 -16.90 25.38 28.36
N ARG A 3 -16.00 24.44 28.00
CA ARG A 3 -14.82 24.34 27.12
C ARG A 3 -14.45 22.83 27.05
N GLN A 4 -14.09 22.28 25.88
CA GLN A 4 -12.74 21.85 25.44
C GLN A 4 -12.10 20.59 26.08
N GLY A 5 -11.52 19.77 25.19
CA GLY A 5 -10.36 18.91 25.42
C GLY A 5 -10.70 17.43 25.55
N SER A 6 -10.06 16.47 24.89
CA SER A 6 -8.81 16.48 24.14
C SER A 6 -8.65 15.16 23.38
N SER A 7 -8.28 15.25 22.11
CA SER A 7 -7.38 14.37 21.34
C SER A 7 -7.12 12.95 21.86
N TRP A 8 -7.54 11.95 21.10
CA TRP A 8 -6.84 10.66 21.08
C TRP A 8 -6.14 10.50 19.73
N THR A 9 -4.81 10.61 19.77
CA THR A 9 -3.89 10.43 18.64
C THR A 9 -3.57 8.96 18.40
N PRO A 10 -3.28 8.53 17.15
CA PRO A 10 -2.83 7.18 16.85
C PRO A 10 -1.33 7.03 17.14
N ARG A 11 -0.93 6.08 17.99
CA ARG A 11 0.48 5.69 18.12
C ARG A 11 0.64 4.26 18.64
N ALA A 12 0.93 3.32 17.74
CA ALA A 12 1.81 2.16 17.93
C ALA A 12 1.87 1.43 16.57
N SER A 13 2.82 1.68 15.67
CA SER A 13 4.19 1.13 15.73
C SER A 13 4.21 -0.31 16.27
N VAL A 14 3.59 -1.25 15.55
CA VAL A 14 3.87 -2.69 15.76
C VAL A 14 5.25 -2.98 15.15
N ARG A 15 6.26 -2.65 15.94
CA ARG A 15 7.62 -3.17 15.80
C ARG A 15 7.59 -4.65 16.11
N GLY A 16 8.25 -5.43 15.25
CA GLY A 16 8.89 -6.69 15.60
C GLY A 16 7.96 -7.84 15.91
N CYS A 17 7.72 -8.70 14.92
CA CYS A 17 7.45 -10.11 15.20
C CYS A 17 8.71 -10.74 15.82
N VAL A 18 8.87 -10.59 17.12
CA VAL A 18 9.73 -11.47 17.92
C VAL A 18 8.99 -12.80 18.02
N ARG A 19 9.54 -13.85 17.38
CA ARG A 19 9.06 -15.22 17.56
C ARG A 19 9.24 -15.61 19.03
N PRO A 20 8.18 -15.97 19.78
CA PRO A 20 8.34 -16.59 21.08
C PRO A 20 8.68 -18.07 20.86
N SER A 21 9.89 -18.44 21.24
CA SER A 21 10.35 -19.81 21.43
C SER A 21 9.68 -20.42 22.65
N HIS A 22 8.45 -20.92 22.50
CA HIS A 22 7.82 -21.71 23.55
C HIS A 22 7.49 -23.11 23.08
N LYS A 23 8.28 -24.04 23.63
CA LYS A 23 7.91 -25.43 23.90
C LYS A 23 6.40 -25.53 24.21
N ARG A 24 5.66 -26.23 23.37
CA ARG A 24 4.40 -26.90 23.73
C ARG A 24 4.54 -28.30 23.15
N ALA A 25 4.93 -29.22 24.02
CA ALA A 25 4.03 -30.08 24.77
C ALA A 25 3.43 -31.11 23.80
N ALA A 26 3.85 -32.36 24.00
CA ALA A 26 3.38 -33.53 23.32
C ALA A 26 1.86 -33.51 23.24
N VAL A 27 1.33 -33.55 22.01
CA VAL A 27 0.00 -34.08 21.78
C VAL A 27 0.24 -35.51 21.34
N ASP A 28 0.18 -36.39 22.34
CA ASP A 28 0.03 -37.81 22.17
C ASP A 28 -1.25 -38.06 21.37
N ASN A 29 -1.13 -38.30 20.07
CA ASN A 29 -2.14 -39.03 19.33
C ASN A 29 -1.55 -40.38 18.99
N ALA A 30 -1.79 -41.30 19.93
CA ALA A 30 -1.83 -42.72 19.67
C ALA A 30 -2.93 -42.96 18.62
N ASP A 31 -2.50 -43.05 17.37
CA ASP A 31 -3.27 -43.75 16.34
C ASP A 31 -2.24 -44.48 15.49
N THR A 32 -1.86 -45.66 15.97
CA THR A 32 -1.01 -46.60 15.27
C THR A 32 -1.78 -47.91 15.27
N ASP A 33 -2.82 -47.95 14.44
CA ASP A 33 -3.35 -49.20 13.93
C ASP A 33 -2.23 -49.87 13.11
N ASP A 34 -1.59 -50.82 13.76
CA ASP A 34 -1.17 -52.11 13.23
C ASP A 34 -0.72 -52.16 11.75
N VAL A 35 0.55 -51.89 11.49
CA VAL A 35 1.27 -52.57 10.40
C VAL A 35 2.61 -53.07 10.90
N ALA A 36 2.68 -54.39 10.99
CA ALA A 36 3.77 -55.20 11.48
C ALA A 36 5.17 -54.76 11.00
N LEU A 37 6.07 -54.68 11.98
CA LEU A 37 7.51 -54.64 11.82
C LEU A 37 8.01 -55.98 11.24
N SER A 38 7.86 -56.18 9.95
CA SER A 38 8.59 -57.24 9.23
C SER A 38 9.78 -56.61 8.54
N ALA A 39 10.94 -56.80 9.15
CA ALA A 39 12.24 -56.50 8.56
C ALA A 39 12.39 -57.24 7.23
N GLN A 40 12.45 -56.49 6.13
CA GLN A 40 13.21 -56.89 4.95
C GLN A 40 14.10 -55.72 4.55
N ASP A 41 15.36 -55.86 4.98
CA ASP A 41 16.52 -55.15 4.47
C ASP A 41 16.61 -55.36 2.95
N SER A 42 16.53 -54.26 2.21
CA SER A 42 16.89 -54.20 0.80
C SER A 42 17.70 -52.91 0.60
N PRO A 43 19.00 -53.00 0.30
CA PRO A 43 19.84 -51.83 0.19
C PRO A 43 19.54 -51.13 -1.14
N GLY A 44 18.92 -49.96 -1.08
CA GLY A 44 18.84 -49.08 -2.25
C GLY A 44 17.64 -48.16 -2.39
N VAL A 45 16.72 -48.08 -1.42
CA VAL A 45 15.60 -47.12 -1.51
C VAL A 45 15.66 -46.12 -0.36
N VAL A 46 16.25 -44.96 -0.66
CA VAL A 46 16.23 -43.79 0.22
C VAL A 46 14.83 -43.20 0.17
N VAL A 47 14.00 -43.50 1.19
CA VAL A 47 12.66 -42.92 1.32
C VAL A 47 12.79 -41.45 1.74
N HIS A 48 12.75 -40.54 0.76
CA HIS A 48 12.64 -39.10 1.02
C HIS A 48 11.19 -38.77 1.43
N ARG A 49 10.95 -38.65 2.74
CA ARG A 49 9.71 -38.11 3.27
C ARG A 49 9.64 -36.61 2.93
N ARG A 50 8.91 -36.25 1.87
CA ARG A 50 8.58 -34.85 1.57
C ARG A 50 7.42 -34.41 2.46
N SER A 51 7.69 -33.50 3.39
CA SER A 51 6.64 -32.73 4.06
C SER A 51 6.21 -31.59 3.14
N VAL A 52 5.03 -31.68 2.53
CA VAL A 52 4.42 -30.57 1.79
C VAL A 52 3.81 -29.62 2.82
N SER A 53 4.37 -28.42 2.96
CA SER A 53 3.75 -27.36 3.75
C SER A 53 2.99 -26.44 2.81
N VAL A 54 1.68 -26.27 3.05
CA VAL A 54 0.84 -25.39 2.23
C VAL A 54 0.80 -24.01 2.88
N CYS A 55 1.48 -23.06 2.26
CA CYS A 55 1.43 -21.66 2.69
C CYS A 55 0.15 -21.02 2.17
N VAL A 56 -0.90 -20.99 2.99
CA VAL A 56 -2.10 -20.21 2.69
C VAL A 56 -1.77 -18.74 2.90
N THR A 57 -1.53 -18.03 1.80
CA THR A 57 -1.26 -16.59 1.83
C THR A 57 -2.50 -15.86 1.34
N GLY A 58 -3.18 -15.22 2.26
CA GLY A 58 -4.42 -14.49 2.02
C GLY A 58 -5.57 -15.03 2.87
N PRO A 59 -6.64 -14.23 3.04
CA PRO A 59 -7.77 -14.57 3.90
C PRO A 59 -8.69 -15.65 3.32
N TRP A 60 -8.29 -16.31 2.23
CA TRP A 60 -9.17 -17.18 1.45
C TRP A 60 -8.81 -18.65 1.63
N PRO A 61 -9.80 -19.51 1.93
CA PRO A 61 -9.60 -20.94 1.93
C PRO A 61 -9.28 -21.43 0.52
N GLN A 62 -8.49 -22.50 0.42
CA GLN A 62 -8.13 -23.08 -0.87
C GLN A 62 -9.37 -23.67 -1.55
N ALA A 63 -9.36 -23.79 -2.88
CA ALA A 63 -10.52 -24.29 -3.64
C ALA A 63 -11.02 -25.67 -3.17
N GLN A 64 -10.13 -26.52 -2.67
CA GLN A 64 -10.49 -27.82 -2.08
C GLN A 64 -11.22 -27.68 -0.73
N GLU A 65 -10.85 -26.68 0.08
CA GLU A 65 -11.52 -26.39 1.35
C GLU A 65 -12.91 -25.77 1.13
N PHE A 66 -13.11 -25.03 0.04
CA PHE A 66 -14.43 -24.52 -0.37
C PHE A 66 -15.45 -25.63 -0.61
N ALA A 67 -15.03 -26.76 -1.19
CA ALA A 67 -15.91 -27.91 -1.40
C ALA A 67 -16.35 -28.54 -0.06
N LEU A 68 -15.44 -28.59 0.92
CA LEU A 68 -15.75 -29.08 2.28
C LEU A 68 -16.71 -28.16 3.03
N TYR A 69 -16.65 -26.84 2.79
CA TYR A 69 -17.62 -25.89 3.34
C TYR A 69 -19.02 -26.10 2.77
N GLU A 70 -19.13 -26.41 1.48
CA GLU A 70 -20.42 -26.68 0.84
C GLU A 70 -21.00 -28.03 1.28
N GLU A 71 -20.15 -29.04 1.51
CA GLU A 71 -20.54 -30.35 2.03
C GLU A 71 -21.01 -30.28 3.49
N SER A 72 -20.34 -29.48 4.33
CA SER A 72 -20.70 -29.30 5.74
C SER A 72 -21.89 -28.37 5.96
N CYS A 73 -22.07 -27.35 5.12
CA CYS A 73 -23.21 -26.44 5.17
C CYS A 73 -23.58 -26.00 3.75
N PRO A 74 -24.63 -26.56 3.14
CA PRO A 74 -25.02 -26.22 1.77
C PRO A 74 -25.34 -24.72 1.66
N GLY A 75 -24.80 -24.06 0.65
CA GLY A 75 -24.88 -22.63 0.40
C GLY A 75 -23.85 -21.77 1.13
N ALA A 76 -22.97 -22.35 1.96
CA ALA A 76 -21.93 -21.60 2.65
C ALA A 76 -20.89 -21.01 1.68
N GLY A 77 -20.48 -21.77 0.65
CA GLY A 77 -19.50 -21.30 -0.33
C GLY A 77 -19.97 -20.06 -1.09
N ASN A 78 -21.22 -20.08 -1.55
CA ASN A 78 -21.83 -18.96 -2.28
C ASN A 78 -21.97 -17.70 -1.40
N ARG A 79 -22.30 -17.86 -0.12
CA ARG A 79 -22.41 -16.73 0.83
C ARG A 79 -21.05 -16.08 1.11
N ILE A 80 -19.98 -16.88 1.19
CA ILE A 80 -18.61 -16.38 1.38
C ILE A 80 -18.17 -15.61 0.13
N LEU A 81 -18.39 -16.17 -1.06
CA LEU A 81 -18.07 -15.49 -2.32
C LEU A 81 -18.82 -14.16 -2.45
N ALA A 82 -20.13 -14.16 -2.18
CA ALA A 82 -20.95 -12.95 -2.22
C ALA A 82 -20.48 -11.88 -1.21
N TYR A 83 -20.09 -12.29 0.00
CA TYR A 83 -19.54 -11.37 1.01
C TYR A 83 -18.24 -10.74 0.53
N MET A 84 -17.38 -11.53 -0.09
CA MET A 84 -16.07 -11.08 -0.54
C MET A 84 -16.12 -10.23 -1.80
N GLU A 85 -17.03 -10.52 -2.73
CA GLU A 85 -17.33 -9.64 -3.87
C GLU A 85 -17.83 -8.28 -3.38
N ALA A 86 -18.67 -8.25 -2.35
CA ALA A 86 -19.14 -7.01 -1.74
C ALA A 86 -18.00 -6.23 -1.06
N GLU A 87 -17.13 -6.91 -0.31
CA GLU A 87 -15.93 -6.34 0.32
C GLU A 87 -14.96 -5.79 -0.74
N GLN A 88 -14.72 -6.53 -1.81
CA GLN A 88 -13.86 -6.11 -2.91
C GLN A 88 -14.46 -4.92 -3.66
N ALA A 89 -15.76 -4.93 -3.97
CA ALA A 89 -16.45 -3.80 -4.57
C ALA A 89 -16.41 -2.55 -3.67
N ALA A 90 -16.52 -2.72 -2.35
CA ALA A 90 -16.39 -1.62 -1.39
C ALA A 90 -14.96 -1.04 -1.39
N ARG A 91 -13.93 -1.89 -1.42
CA ARG A 91 -12.52 -1.46 -1.51
C ARG A 91 -12.21 -0.75 -2.82
N HIS A 92 -12.69 -1.28 -3.94
CA HIS A 92 -12.52 -0.66 -5.25
C HIS A 92 -13.20 0.71 -5.29
N LYS A 93 -14.40 0.83 -4.72
CA LYS A 93 -15.07 2.13 -4.57
C LYS A 93 -14.20 3.10 -3.78
N LEU A 94 -13.70 2.72 -2.61
CA LEU A 94 -12.82 3.56 -1.79
C LEU A 94 -11.54 4.00 -2.54
N GLN A 95 -10.90 3.08 -3.25
CA GLN A 95 -9.74 3.39 -4.09
C GLN A 95 -10.10 4.37 -5.21
N ASP A 96 -11.25 4.20 -5.86
CA ASP A 96 -11.71 5.12 -6.91
C ASP A 96 -12.01 6.52 -6.38
N MET A 97 -12.63 6.66 -5.19
CA MET A 97 -12.86 7.98 -4.59
C MET A 97 -11.56 8.64 -4.13
N ASP A 98 -10.61 7.87 -3.58
CA ASP A 98 -9.30 8.40 -3.20
C ASP A 98 -8.52 8.86 -4.43
N MET A 99 -8.48 8.05 -5.50
CA MET A 99 -7.85 8.44 -6.77
C MET A 99 -8.52 9.68 -7.39
N ARG A 100 -9.85 9.72 -7.42
CA ARG A 100 -10.59 10.89 -7.95
C ARG A 100 -10.41 12.12 -7.07
N GLY A 101 -10.28 11.95 -5.76
CA GLY A 101 -10.00 13.03 -4.80
C GLY A 101 -8.63 13.64 -5.03
N ALA A 102 -7.60 12.80 -5.20
CA ALA A 102 -6.24 13.23 -5.53
C ALA A 102 -6.22 14.02 -6.86
N LEU A 103 -6.77 13.44 -7.94
CA LEU A 103 -6.83 14.10 -9.26
C LEU A 103 -7.61 15.42 -9.22
N ARG A 104 -8.71 15.47 -8.46
CA ARG A 104 -9.47 16.71 -8.30
C ARG A 104 -8.63 17.76 -7.58
N SER A 105 -7.96 17.42 -6.49
CA SER A 105 -7.11 18.37 -5.78
C SER A 105 -5.98 18.92 -6.66
N GLU A 106 -5.37 18.07 -7.48
CA GLU A 106 -4.32 18.45 -8.43
C GLU A 106 -4.85 19.37 -9.53
N MET A 107 -6.02 19.07 -10.10
CA MET A 107 -6.67 19.93 -11.09
C MET A 107 -6.96 21.34 -10.56
N TRP A 108 -7.40 21.45 -9.30
CA TRP A 108 -7.69 22.76 -8.70
C TRP A 108 -6.40 23.52 -8.39
N GLY A 109 -5.33 22.82 -7.98
CA GLY A 109 -4.00 23.40 -7.83
C GLY A 109 -3.44 23.93 -9.16
N LEU A 110 -3.56 23.15 -10.24
CA LEU A 110 -3.12 23.56 -11.58
C LEU A 110 -3.95 24.73 -12.11
N ALA A 111 -5.27 24.72 -11.92
CA ALA A 111 -6.14 25.83 -12.32
C ALA A 111 -5.79 27.12 -11.56
N ALA A 112 -5.52 27.04 -10.26
CA ALA A 112 -5.08 28.19 -9.47
C ALA A 112 -3.74 28.73 -9.97
N ALA A 113 -2.75 27.86 -10.22
CA ALA A 113 -1.45 28.25 -10.77
C ALA A 113 -1.57 28.90 -12.16
N TYR A 114 -2.41 28.32 -13.04
CA TYR A 114 -2.69 28.89 -14.36
C TYR A 114 -3.32 30.28 -14.25
N SER A 115 -4.32 30.45 -13.37
CA SER A 115 -4.97 31.75 -13.17
C SER A 115 -4.00 32.82 -12.64
N LEU A 116 -3.10 32.45 -11.72
CA LEU A 116 -2.07 33.33 -11.18
C LEU A 116 -1.08 33.77 -12.27
N MET A 117 -0.63 32.82 -13.10
CA MET A 117 0.27 33.12 -14.21
C MET A 117 -0.39 34.06 -15.24
N LEU A 118 -1.67 33.84 -15.54
CA LEU A 118 -2.43 34.70 -16.45
C LEU A 118 -2.57 36.12 -15.90
N CYS A 119 -2.82 36.26 -14.59
CA CYS A 119 -2.85 37.56 -13.91
C CYS A 119 -1.48 38.26 -13.95
N LEU A 120 -0.39 37.51 -13.76
CA LEU A 120 0.97 38.06 -13.77
C LEU A 120 1.35 38.57 -15.17
N VAL A 121 1.03 37.80 -16.22
CA VAL A 121 1.22 38.24 -17.62
C VAL A 121 0.34 39.46 -17.93
N GLY A 122 -0.92 39.46 -17.50
CA GLY A 122 -1.83 40.59 -17.68
C GLY A 122 -1.34 41.87 -16.98
N ALA A 123 -0.86 41.74 -15.75
CA ALA A 123 -0.28 42.86 -14.99
C ALA A 123 0.98 43.40 -15.67
N ALA A 124 1.88 42.52 -16.15
CA ALA A 124 3.06 42.94 -16.89
C ALA A 124 2.71 43.65 -18.20
N PHE A 125 1.69 43.17 -18.92
CA PHE A 125 1.20 43.80 -20.15
C PHE A 125 0.62 45.19 -19.90
N VAL A 126 -0.21 45.34 -18.86
CA VAL A 126 -0.75 46.66 -18.47
C VAL A 126 0.38 47.62 -18.10
N LEU A 127 1.37 47.16 -17.34
CA LEU A 127 2.48 48.01 -16.89
C LEU A 127 3.39 48.44 -18.05
N ALA A 128 3.55 47.60 -19.08
CA ALA A 128 4.24 47.95 -20.31
C ALA A 128 3.51 49.07 -21.07
N LEU A 129 2.17 49.09 -21.09
CA LEU A 129 1.40 50.17 -21.72
C LEU A 129 1.57 51.52 -21.01
N TYR A 130 1.84 51.52 -19.70
CA TYR A 130 2.13 52.74 -18.92
C TYR A 130 3.60 53.20 -19.02
N GLY A 131 4.43 52.57 -19.87
CA GLY A 131 5.80 53.00 -20.14
C GLY A 131 6.81 52.69 -19.04
N GLN A 132 6.46 51.87 -18.05
CA GLN A 132 7.32 51.47 -16.94
C GLN A 132 8.01 50.12 -17.25
N GLU A 133 8.83 50.09 -18.30
CA GLU A 133 9.44 48.86 -18.82
C GLU A 133 10.34 48.15 -17.79
N VAL A 134 11.04 48.91 -16.94
CA VAL A 134 11.92 48.36 -15.90
C VAL A 134 11.13 47.54 -14.88
N ILE A 135 10.01 48.08 -14.40
CA ILE A 135 9.18 47.41 -13.38
C ILE A 135 8.46 46.21 -13.99
N ALA A 136 8.03 46.31 -15.25
CA ALA A 136 7.42 45.21 -15.98
C ALA A 136 8.40 44.04 -16.16
N GLY A 137 9.64 44.33 -16.53
CA GLY A 137 10.72 43.34 -16.66
C GLY A 137 11.05 42.64 -15.35
N VAL A 138 11.12 43.38 -14.24
CA VAL A 138 11.37 42.79 -12.91
C VAL A 138 10.22 41.89 -12.48
N PHE A 139 8.96 42.30 -12.70
CA PHE A 139 7.79 41.48 -12.37
C PHE A 139 7.74 40.17 -13.17
N LEU A 140 7.96 40.26 -14.49
CA LEU A 140 7.96 39.09 -15.36
C LEU A 140 9.14 38.17 -15.03
N GLY A 141 10.33 38.75 -14.83
CA GLY A 141 11.54 38.02 -14.43
C GLY A 141 11.36 37.27 -13.12
N ALA A 142 10.85 37.93 -12.07
CA ALA A 142 10.57 37.30 -10.79
C ALA A 142 9.53 36.16 -10.90
N GLY A 143 8.49 36.36 -11.72
CA GLY A 143 7.48 35.34 -11.99
C GLY A 143 8.06 34.08 -12.66
N VAL A 144 8.86 34.26 -13.71
CA VAL A 144 9.51 33.13 -14.41
C VAL A 144 10.51 32.42 -13.48
N LEU A 145 11.32 33.18 -12.74
CA LEU A 145 12.30 32.60 -11.82
C LEU A 145 11.63 31.75 -10.74
N GLY A 146 10.50 32.21 -10.20
CA GLY A 146 9.70 31.45 -9.24
C GLY A 146 9.12 30.16 -9.82
N ALA A 147 8.63 30.20 -11.07
CA ALA A 147 8.13 29.02 -11.77
C ALA A 147 9.23 27.98 -12.01
N VAL A 148 10.41 28.41 -12.47
CA VAL A 148 11.57 27.53 -12.68
C VAL A 148 12.05 26.92 -11.36
N TYR A 149 12.13 27.72 -10.29
CA TYR A 149 12.53 27.22 -8.98
C TYR A 149 11.61 26.11 -8.48
N LYS A 150 10.29 26.30 -8.61
CA LYS A 150 9.31 25.26 -8.27
C LYS A 150 9.45 23.99 -9.10
N PHE A 151 9.83 24.13 -10.37
CA PHE A 151 10.08 22.99 -11.26
C PHE A 151 11.34 22.20 -10.87
N ILE A 152 12.36 22.87 -10.34
CA ILE A 152 13.59 22.25 -9.85
C ILE A 152 13.32 21.50 -8.53
N ASP A 153 12.61 22.13 -7.60
CA ASP A 153 12.32 21.59 -6.26
C ASP A 153 11.33 20.41 -6.30
N GLY A 154 10.50 20.33 -7.34
CA GLY A 154 9.58 19.21 -7.54
C GLY A 154 10.24 17.88 -7.95
N ARG A 155 11.56 17.85 -8.22
CA ARG A 155 12.26 16.59 -8.50
C ARG A 155 12.45 15.84 -7.19
N PRO A 156 11.96 14.59 -7.05
CA PRO A 156 12.26 13.80 -5.87
C PRO A 156 13.78 13.64 -5.78
N PRO A 157 14.38 13.75 -4.58
CA PRO A 157 15.82 13.56 -4.42
C PRO A 157 16.16 12.17 -4.97
N THR A 158 16.99 12.15 -6.01
CA THR A 158 17.55 10.90 -6.52
C THR A 158 18.24 10.22 -5.35
N GLU A 159 17.70 9.07 -4.93
CA GLU A 159 18.28 8.23 -3.90
C GLU A 159 19.67 7.81 -4.38
N THR A 160 20.68 8.57 -3.95
CA THR A 160 22.07 8.24 -4.23
C THR A 160 22.40 7.00 -3.42
N ALA A 161 22.54 5.88 -4.13
CA ALA A 161 22.98 4.61 -3.58
C ALA A 161 24.19 4.81 -2.65
N PRO A 162 24.26 4.11 -1.51
CA PRO A 162 25.30 4.33 -0.52
C PRO A 162 26.67 4.11 -1.16
N LYS A 163 27.52 5.15 -1.09
CA LYS A 163 28.95 5.02 -1.38
C LYS A 163 29.51 3.97 -0.42
N GLU A 164 29.85 2.80 -0.95
CA GLU A 164 30.76 1.88 -0.27
C GLU A 164 32.02 2.67 0.09
N ILE A 165 32.28 2.77 1.40
CA ILE A 165 33.54 3.26 1.91
C ILE A 165 34.51 2.09 1.80
N GLN A 166 35.30 2.05 0.72
CA GLN A 166 36.52 1.27 0.70
C GLN A 166 37.57 2.03 1.51
N GLY A 167 37.94 1.43 2.64
CA GLY A 167 39.15 1.75 3.41
C GLY A 167 40.35 0.97 2.90
#